data_AF-W5TC54-F1
#
_entry.id   AF-W5TC54-F1
#
_cell.length_a   1.000
_cell.length_b   1.000
_cell.length_c   1.000
_cell.angle_alpha   90.00
_cell.angle_beta   90.00
_cell.angle_gamma   90.00
#
_symmetry.space_group_name_H-M   'P 1'
#
loop_
_entity.id
_entity.type
_entity.pdbx_description
1 polymer ?
#
loop_
_entity_poly.entity_id
_entity_poly.type
_entity_poly.pdbx_seq_one_letter_code
_entity_poly.pdbx_strand_id
1 'polypeptide(L)'
;MSPQHEVIRTDFDTAMDIYLDGMTSGICTALLNFAPTAPEEIRDQMADSIMSDIKADPLVMDRLRHEVMTRLHGLESEPWNFEVFGGDRR
;
A
#
# COMPACT_ATOMS: atom_id res chain seq x y z
N MET A 1 3.49 -15.04 -27.33
CA MET A 1 2.75 -15.73 -26.25
C MET A 1 1.94 -14.67 -25.53
N SER A 2 0.61 -14.77 -25.54
CA SER A 2 -0.21 -13.85 -24.73
C SER A 2 -0.03 -14.18 -23.24
N PRO A 3 0.07 -13.19 -22.35
CA PRO A 3 0.14 -13.45 -20.91
C PRO A 3 -1.11 -14.23 -20.48
N GLN A 4 -0.92 -15.31 -19.72
CA GLN A 4 -2.02 -16.02 -19.09
C GLN A 4 -2.54 -15.15 -17.95
N HIS A 5 -3.78 -14.67 -18.08
CA HIS A 5 -4.45 -13.95 -17.01
C HIS A 5 -5.29 -14.96 -16.22
N GLU A 6 -4.89 -15.22 -14.98
CA GLU A 6 -5.72 -15.96 -14.03
C GLU A 6 -6.59 -14.99 -13.24
N VAL A 7 -7.91 -15.22 -13.25
CA VAL A 7 -8.86 -14.40 -12.48
C VAL A 7 -9.21 -15.16 -11.20
N ILE A 8 -8.65 -14.71 -10.08
CA ILE A 8 -8.96 -15.24 -8.76
C ILE A 8 -10.13 -14.44 -8.17
N ARG A 9 -11.20 -15.13 -7.76
CA ARG A 9 -12.33 -14.52 -7.04
C ARG A 9 -12.12 -14.68 -5.55
N THR A 10 -12.26 -13.59 -4.82
CA THR A 10 -12.14 -13.57 -3.35
C THR A 10 -13.18 -12.64 -2.73
N ASP A 11 -13.43 -12.77 -1.43
CA ASP A 11 -14.28 -11.84 -0.68
C ASP A 11 -13.58 -10.49 -0.44
N PHE A 12 -14.37 -9.50 -0.02
CA PHE A 12 -13.86 -8.14 0.18
C PHE A 12 -12.85 -8.05 1.33
N ASP A 13 -13.03 -8.82 2.39
CA ASP A 13 -12.13 -8.78 3.55
C ASP A 13 -10.73 -9.28 3.15
N THR A 14 -10.67 -10.36 2.38
CA THR A 14 -9.41 -10.85 1.80
C THR A 14 -8.79 -9.84 0.83
N ALA A 15 -9.59 -9.16 0.01
CA ALA A 15 -9.08 -8.10 -0.86
C ALA A 15 -8.53 -6.90 -0.06
N MET A 16 -9.16 -6.57 1.07
CA MET A 16 -8.71 -5.54 1.99
C MET A 16 -7.38 -5.96 2.64
N ASP A 17 -7.24 -7.20 3.07
CA ASP A 17 -5.99 -7.72 3.64
C ASP A 17 -4.83 -7.63 2.65
N ILE A 18 -5.04 -8.02 1.39
CA ILE A 18 -4.04 -7.89 0.32
C ILE A 18 -3.65 -6.42 0.11
N TYR A 19 -4.63 -5.51 0.12
CA TYR A 19 -4.36 -4.08 -0.01
C TYR A 19 -3.51 -3.55 1.15
N LEU A 20 -3.81 -3.92 2.40
CA LEU A 20 -3.06 -3.51 3.58
C LEU A 20 -1.64 -4.10 3.62
N ASP A 21 -1.48 -5.33 3.15
CA ASP A 21 -0.16 -5.97 3.00
C ASP A 21 0.71 -5.20 1.98
N GLY A 22 0.12 -4.85 0.83
CA GLY A 22 0.77 -3.98 -0.15
C GLY A 22 1.11 -2.60 0.42
N MET A 23 0.23 -2.01 1.22
CA MET A 23 0.48 -0.74 1.91
C MET A 23 1.66 -0.84 2.89
N THR A 24 1.77 -1.95 3.63
CA THR A 24 2.89 -2.22 4.54
C THR A 24 4.22 -2.23 3.79
N SER A 25 4.28 -2.93 2.66
CA SER A 25 5.45 -2.93 1.77
C SER A 25 5.81 -1.52 1.26
N GLY A 26 4.78 -0.70 0.96
CA GLY A 26 4.95 0.71 0.59
C GLY A 26 5.53 1.55 1.74
N ILE A 27 5.07 1.34 2.97
CA ILE A 27 5.61 2.01 4.17
C ILE A 27 7.07 1.62 4.38
N CYS A 28 7.43 0.35 4.28
CA CYS A 28 8.83 -0.10 4.36
C CYS A 28 9.69 0.63 3.33
N THR A 29 9.22 0.72 2.08
CA THR A 29 9.91 1.45 1.01
C THR A 29 10.04 2.94 1.32
N ALA A 30 9.00 3.57 1.88
CA ALA A 30 9.07 4.96 2.29
C ALA A 30 10.11 5.18 3.40
N LEU A 31 10.16 4.28 4.39
CA LEU A 31 11.11 4.35 5.50
C LEU A 31 12.57 4.19 5.05
N LEU A 32 12.84 3.44 3.97
CA LEU A 32 14.17 3.40 3.35
C LEU A 32 14.65 4.79 2.91
N ASN A 33 13.72 5.65 2.50
CA ASN A 33 14.02 7.00 1.98
C ASN A 33 13.97 8.07 3.07
N PHE A 34 13.02 8.00 4.00
CA PHE A 34 12.84 9.00 5.06
C PHE A 34 13.72 8.77 6.30
N ALA A 35 14.10 7.52 6.57
CA ALA A 35 14.96 7.13 7.68
C ALA A 35 16.12 6.24 7.19
N PRO A 36 16.97 6.71 6.26
CA PRO A 36 17.97 5.87 5.61
C PRO A 36 19.07 5.40 6.57
N THR A 37 19.31 6.14 7.66
CA THR A 37 20.31 5.82 8.68
C THR A 37 19.79 4.95 9.82
N ALA A 38 18.46 4.73 9.89
CA ALA A 38 17.89 3.84 10.88
C ALA A 38 18.25 2.38 10.55
N PRO A 39 18.58 1.54 11.56
CA PRO A 39 18.75 0.11 11.36
C PRO A 39 17.50 -0.52 10.73
N GLU A 40 17.68 -1.57 9.94
CA GLU A 40 16.59 -2.29 9.27
C GLU A 40 15.50 -2.74 10.26
N GLU A 41 15.90 -3.39 11.35
CA GLU A 41 15.00 -3.83 12.42
C GLU A 41 14.14 -2.70 13.00
N ILE A 42 14.68 -1.48 13.08
CA ILE A 42 13.94 -0.31 13.56
C ILE A 42 12.93 0.16 12.53
N ARG A 43 13.29 0.13 11.24
CA ARG A 43 12.35 0.49 10.16
C ARG A 43 11.22 -0.51 10.05
N ASP A 44 11.50 -1.80 10.22
CA ASP A 44 10.47 -2.84 10.21
C ASP A 44 9.50 -2.64 11.39
N GLN A 45 10.02 -2.40 12.59
CA GLN A 45 9.19 -2.08 13.76
C GLN A 45 8.37 -0.81 13.55
N MET A 46 8.91 0.22 12.89
CA MET A 46 8.17 1.42 12.55
C MET A 46 7.05 1.13 11.54
N ALA A 47 7.30 0.32 10.53
CA ALA A 47 6.29 -0.06 9.54
C ALA A 47 5.14 -0.83 10.20
N ASP A 48 5.47 -1.82 11.04
CA ASP A 48 4.50 -2.59 11.81
C ASP A 48 3.69 -1.70 12.76
N SER A 49 4.35 -0.76 13.46
CA SER A 49 3.67 0.18 14.36
C SER A 49 2.69 1.07 13.59
N ILE A 50 3.11 1.65 12.46
CA ILE A 50 2.25 2.50 11.63
C ILE A 50 1.04 1.70 11.13
N MET A 51 1.26 0.47 10.66
CA MET A 51 0.18 -0.38 10.18
C MET A 51 -0.77 -0.81 11.29
N SER A 52 -0.24 -1.08 12.49
CA SER A 52 -1.05 -1.35 13.68
C SER A 52 -1.93 -0.15 14.03
N ASP A 53 -1.39 1.07 14.01
CA ASP A 53 -2.14 2.30 14.30
C ASP A 53 -3.24 2.55 13.27
N ILE A 54 -2.95 2.33 11.97
CA ILE A 54 -3.93 2.40 10.89
C ILE A 54 -5.08 1.42 11.12
N LYS A 55 -4.76 0.15 11.43
CA LYS A 55 -5.78 -0.90 11.66
C LYS A 55 -6.61 -0.65 12.91
N ALA A 56 -6.03 0.01 13.92
CA ALA A 56 -6.72 0.32 15.17
C ALA A 56 -7.68 1.51 15.05
N ASP A 57 -7.50 2.40 14.08
CA ASP A 57 -8.38 3.55 13.84
C ASP A 57 -9.59 3.18 12.97
N PRO A 58 -10.83 3.16 13.52
CA PRO A 58 -12.02 2.80 12.75
C PRO A 58 -12.33 3.79 11.63
N LEU A 59 -12.03 5.09 11.80
CA LEU A 59 -12.33 6.12 10.80
C LEU A 59 -11.41 5.98 9.59
N VAL A 60 -10.13 5.69 9.84
CA VAL A 60 -9.16 5.40 8.78
C VAL A 60 -9.59 4.13 8.03
N MET A 61 -9.92 3.07 8.76
CA MET A 61 -10.35 1.81 8.15
C MET A 61 -11.64 1.95 7.33
N ASP A 62 -12.63 2.70 7.80
CA ASP A 62 -13.86 2.94 7.03
C ASP A 62 -13.59 3.73 5.74
N ARG A 63 -12.69 4.71 5.80
CA ARG A 63 -12.26 5.46 4.61
C ARG A 63 -11.52 4.55 3.62
N LEU A 64 -10.60 3.72 4.10
CA LEU A 64 -9.87 2.77 3.25
C LEU A 64 -10.80 1.76 2.60
N ARG A 65 -11.79 1.22 3.34
CA ARG A 65 -12.81 0.34 2.77
C ARG A 65 -13.57 1.02 1.64
N HIS A 66 -13.96 2.28 1.85
CA HIS A 66 -14.66 3.06 0.82
C HIS A 66 -13.79 3.28 -0.42
N GLU A 67 -12.52 3.64 -0.25
CA GLU A 67 -11.55 3.81 -1.34
C GLU A 67 -11.36 2.52 -2.14
N VAL A 68 -11.10 1.40 -1.45
CA VAL A 68 -10.90 0.09 -2.08
C VAL A 68 -12.16 -0.34 -2.84
N MET A 69 -13.35 -0.20 -2.25
CA MET A 69 -14.61 -0.49 -2.96
C MET A 69 -14.77 0.40 -4.20
N THR A 70 -14.50 1.70 -4.09
CA THR A 70 -14.62 2.65 -5.19
C THR A 70 -13.70 2.25 -6.36
N ARG A 71 -12.46 1.84 -6.06
CA ARG A 71 -11.51 1.31 -7.05
C ARG A 71 -11.97 -0.01 -7.68
N LEU A 72 -12.41 -0.97 -6.87
CA LEU A 72 -12.90 -2.27 -7.36
C LEU A 72 -14.13 -2.12 -8.25
N HIS A 73 -14.98 -1.12 -8.00
CA HIS A 73 -16.12 -0.78 -8.85
C HIS A 73 -15.75 0.08 -10.07
N GLY A 74 -14.48 0.46 -10.23
CA GLY A 74 -14.02 1.30 -11.35
C GLY A 74 -14.57 2.71 -11.31
N LEU A 75 -14.95 3.20 -10.13
CA LEU A 75 -15.52 4.54 -9.93
C LEU A 75 -14.42 5.61 -9.77
N GLU A 76 -13.19 5.21 -9.44
CA GLU A 76 -12.00 6.06 -9.56
C GLU A 76 -11.37 5.88 -10.94
N SER A 77 -11.48 6.90 -11.79
CA SER A 77 -10.99 6.89 -13.18
C SER A 77 -9.80 7.83 -13.43
N GLU A 78 -9.23 8.46 -12.41
CA GLU A 78 -8.10 9.36 -12.64
C GLU A 78 -6.79 8.56 -12.73
N PRO A 79 -6.05 8.66 -13.85
CA PRO A 79 -4.72 8.09 -13.93
C PRO A 79 -3.83 8.78 -12.90
N TRP A 80 -3.26 7.99 -11.99
CA TRP A 80 -2.22 8.46 -11.08
C TRP A 80 -0.95 8.76 -11.89
N ASN A 81 -0.73 10.04 -12.19
CA ASN A 81 0.53 10.51 -12.73
C ASN A 81 1.49 10.78 -11.57
N PHE A 82 2.56 9.98 -11.47
CA PHE A 82 3.67 10.29 -10.57
C PHE A 82 4.90 10.62 -11.43
N GLU A 83 5.45 11.82 -11.26
CA GLU A 83 6.74 12.18 -11.84
C GLU A 83 7.86 11.63 -10.95
N VAL A 84 8.56 10.60 -11.44
CA VAL A 84 9.76 10.09 -10.78
C VAL A 84 10.93 10.98 -11.18
N PHE A 85 11.40 11.81 -10.26
CA PHE A 85 12.69 12.49 -10.41
C PHE A 85 13.80 11.47 -10.14
N GLY A 86 14.39 10.94 -11.22
CA GLY A 86 15.60 10.14 -11.14
C GLY A 86 16.72 10.97 -10.52
N GLY A 87 17.08 10.66 -9.27
CA GLY A 87 18.27 11.22 -8.65
C GLY A 87 19.50 10.85 -9.48
N ASP A 88 20.28 11.85 -9.86
CA ASP A 88 21.57 11.66 -10.52
C ASP A 88 22.41 10.66 -9.72
N ARG A 89 22.70 9.51 -10.35
CA ARG A 89 23.68 8.55 -9.85
C ARG A 89 25.03 9.26 -9.84
N ARG A 90 25.46 9.72 -8.67
CA ARG A 90 26.86 10.04 -8.40
C ARG A 90 27.64 8.80 -8.01
#